data_AF-A0A7Z9ILA5-F1
#
_entry.id   AF-A0A7Z9ILA5-F1
#
_cell.length_a   1.000
_cell.length_b   1.000
_cell.length_c   1.000
_cell.angle_alpha   90.00
_cell.angle_beta   90.00
_cell.angle_gamma   90.00
#
_symmetry.space_group_name_H-M   'P 1'
#
loop_
_entity.id
_entity.type
_entity.pdbx_description
1 polymer ?
#
loop_
_entity_poly.entity_id
_entity_poly.type
_entity_poly.pdbx_seq_one_letter_code
_entity_poly.pdbx_strand_id
1 'polypeptide(L)' 'MVVLEDLKIRAATPGRDAVGEVTIRARVDGQTFTGRGGSTDVVLASAQAYMHLLNKAVQARELEARHFAARTDWGV' A
#
# COMPACT_ATOMS: atom_id res chain seq x y z
N MET A 1 -13.97 -3.13 1.36
CA MET A 1 -13.70 -4.06 0.23
C MET A 1 -12.40 -3.66 -0.44
N VAL A 2 -11.55 -4.63 -0.79
CA VAL A 2 -10.29 -4.39 -1.52
C VAL A 2 -10.47 -4.85 -2.97
N VAL A 3 -10.15 -4.00 -3.94
CA VAL A 3 -10.21 -4.29 -5.37
C VAL A 3 -8.85 -3.99 -6.01
N LEU A 4 -8.20 -5.01 -6.56
CA LEU A 4 -6.94 -4.84 -7.30
C LEU A 4 -7.20 -4.09 -8.62
N GLU A 5 -6.43 -3.04 -8.88
CA GLU A 5 -6.53 -2.24 -10.11
C GLU A 5 -5.32 -2.43 -11.03
N ASP A 6 -4.12 -2.58 -10.47
CA ASP A 6 -2.88 -2.78 -11.23
C ASP A 6 -1.87 -3.56 -10.39
N LEU A 7 -1.14 -4.48 -11.04
CA LEU A 7 -0.02 -5.23 -10.47
C LEU A 7 1.14 -5.17 -11.46
N LYS A 8 2.26 -4.61 -11.00
CA LYS A 8 3.49 -4.51 -11.79
C LYS A 8 4.64 -5.19 -11.09
N ILE A 9 5.37 -6.00 -11.83
CA ILE A 9 6.55 -6.73 -11.35
C ILE A 9 7.70 -6.39 -12.30
N ARG A 10 8.86 -6.03 -11.75
CA ARG A 10 10.08 -5.78 -12.53
C ARG A 10 11.31 -6.32 -11.82
N ALA A 11 12.33 -6.71 -12.58
CA ALA A 11 13.65 -6.96 -12.03
C ALA A 11 14.34 -5.62 -11.77
N ALA A 12 14.66 -5.32 -10.51
CA ALA A 12 15.39 -4.12 -10.12
C ALA A 12 16.90 -4.27 -10.34
N THR A 13 17.40 -5.50 -10.28
CA THR A 13 18.81 -5.84 -10.54
C THR A 13 18.92 -6.94 -11.58
N PRO A 14 20.06 -7.05 -12.30
CA PRO A 14 20.30 -8.14 -13.24
C PRO A 14 20.75 -9.42 -12.53
N GLY A 15 20.65 -10.56 -13.23
CA GLY A 15 21.22 -11.84 -12.79
C GLY A 15 20.23 -12.78 -12.13
N ARG A 16 20.74 -13.95 -11.71
CA ARG A 16 19.93 -15.03 -11.10
C ARG A 16 19.34 -14.64 -9.75
N ASP A 17 20.08 -13.84 -8.99
CA ASP A 17 19.69 -13.34 -7.67
C ASP A 17 19.10 -11.93 -7.78
N ALA A 18 18.42 -11.66 -8.90
CA ALA A 18 17.76 -10.39 -9.15
C ALA A 18 16.72 -10.10 -8.06
N VAL A 19 16.70 -8.86 -7.57
CA VAL A 19 15.62 -8.38 -6.71
C VAL A 19 14.42 -8.09 -7.59
N GLY A 20 13.31 -8.78 -7.35
CA GLY A 20 12.01 -8.46 -7.92
C GLY A 20 11.36 -7.32 -7.14
N GLU A 21 11.05 -6.22 -7.82
CA GLU A 21 10.24 -5.13 -7.28
C GLU A 21 8.79 -5.30 -7.73
N VAL A 22 7.87 -5.23 -6.77
CA VAL A 22 6.43 -5.32 -7.00
C VAL A 22 5.77 -4.01 -6.61
N THR A 23 4.94 -3.46 -7.50
CA THR A 23 4.06 -2.34 -7.23
C THR A 23 2.61 -2.78 -7.40
N ILE A 24 1.79 -2.51 -6.39
CA ILE A 24 0.34 -2.79 -6.40
C ILE A 24 -0.41 -1.49 -6.31
N ARG A 25 -1.40 -1.29 -7.19
CA ARG A 25 -2.43 -0.27 -7.03
C ARG A 25 -3.77 -0.97 -6.78
N ALA A 26 -4.43 -0.61 -5.70
CA ALA A 26 -5.72 -1.20 -5.33
C ALA A 26 -6.62 -0.16 -4.67
N ARG A 27 -7.92 -0.34 -4.85
CA ARG A 27 -8.96 0.42 -4.16
C ARG A 27 -9.30 -0.27 -2.85
N VAL A 28 -9.14 0.42 -1.74
CA VAL A 28 -9.49 -0.04 -0.39
C VAL A 28 -10.57 0.89 0.14
N ASP A 29 -11.75 0.33 0.42
CA ASP A 29 -12.88 1.07 1.01
C ASP A 29 -13.23 2.36 0.22
N GLY A 30 -13.12 2.31 -1.10
CA GLY A 30 -13.44 3.42 -2.00
C GLY A 30 -12.29 4.37 -2.33
N GLN A 31 -11.16 4.29 -1.63
CA GLN A 31 -9.97 5.11 -1.88
C GLN A 31 -8.87 4.27 -2.56
N THR A 32 -8.14 4.86 -3.51
CA THR A 32 -7.05 4.17 -4.20
C THR A 32 -5.73 4.37 -3.47
N PHE A 33 -5.04 3.26 -3.20
CA PHE A 33 -3.73 3.23 -2.56
C PHE A 33 -2.70 2.58 -3.47
N THR A 34 -1.43 2.84 -3.19
CA THR A 34 -0.30 2.19 -3.86
C THR A 34 0.69 1.63 -2.84
N GLY A 35 0.99 0.35 -2.98
CA GLY A 35 1.97 -0.38 -2.19
C GLY A 35 3.14 -0.84 -3.04
N ARG A 36 4.29 -1.02 -2.41
CA ARG A 36 5.54 -1.48 -3.03
C ARG A 36 6.26 -2.46 -2.13
N GLY A 37 6.90 -3.46 -2.72
CA GLY A 37 7.71 -4.46 -2.04
C GLY A 37 8.85 -4.94 -2.92
N GLY A 38 9.89 -5.50 -2.31
CA GLY A 38 11.12 -5.86 -3.00
C GLY A 38 11.79 -7.05 -2.34
N SER A 39 12.04 -8.10 -3.11
CA SER A 39 12.70 -9.32 -2.64
C SER A 39 13.23 -10.13 -3.82
N THR A 40 14.24 -10.97 -3.60
CA THR A 40 14.64 -12.00 -4.58
C THR A 40 13.56 -13.05 -4.80
N ASP A 41 12.62 -13.18 -3.86
CA ASP A 41 11.37 -13.93 -4.00
C ASP A 41 10.22 -12.99 -4.36
N VAL A 42 9.69 -13.11 -5.57
CA VAL A 42 8.59 -12.28 -6.10
C VAL A 42 7.28 -12.45 -5.31
N VAL A 43 7.03 -13.63 -4.72
CA VAL A 43 5.85 -13.86 -3.88
C VAL A 43 5.97 -13.07 -2.59
N LEU A 44 7.15 -13.10 -1.96
CA LEU A 44 7.43 -12.29 -0.78
C LEU A 44 7.34 -10.78 -1.10
N ALA A 45 7.92 -10.35 -2.24
CA ALA A 45 7.83 -8.96 -2.68
C ALA A 45 6.37 -8.51 -2.90
N SER A 46 5.53 -9.39 -3.42
CA SER A 46 4.09 -9.14 -3.62
C SER A 46 3.36 -9.02 -2.28
N ALA A 47 3.64 -9.90 -1.33
CA ALA A 47 3.07 -9.83 0.02
C ALA A 47 3.48 -8.53 0.73
N GLN A 48 4.76 -8.14 0.64
CA GLN A 48 5.25 -6.87 1.16
C GLN A 48 4.54 -5.67 0.51
N ALA A 49 4.38 -5.68 -0.82
CA ALA A 49 3.67 -4.62 -1.53
C ALA A 49 2.20 -4.50 -1.07
N TYR A 50 1.54 -5.62 -0.87
CA TYR A 50 0.16 -5.65 -0.37
C TYR A 50 0.05 -5.13 1.06
N MET A 51 0.93 -5.57 1.97
CA MET A 51 0.97 -5.07 3.34
C MET A 51 1.26 -3.57 3.41
N HIS A 52 2.18 -3.09 2.57
CA HIS A 52 2.47 -1.66 2.45
C HIS A 52 1.23 -0.86 2.00
N LEU A 53 0.45 -1.38 1.04
CA LEU A 53 -0.81 -0.77 0.61
C LEU A 53 -1.83 -0.72 1.75
N LEU A 54 -2.04 -1.83 2.48
CA LEU A 54 -3.01 -1.89 3.58
C LEU A 54 -2.63 -0.97 4.74
N ASN A 55 -1.35 -0.91 5.09
CA ASN A 55 -0.86 -0.02 6.15
C ASN A 55 -1.15 1.45 5.81
N LYS A 56 -0.98 1.86 4.55
CA LYS A 56 -1.37 3.20 4.10
C LYS A 56 -2.87 3.45 4.21
N ALA A 57 -3.69 2.46 3.86
CA ALA A 57 -5.14 2.58 3.97
C ALA A 57 -5.61 2.69 5.43
N VAL A 58 -4.96 1.98 6.37
CA VAL A 58 -5.22 2.12 7.81
C VAL A 58 -4.80 3.53 8.28
N GLN A 59 -3.58 3.96 7.97
CA GLN A 59 -3.08 5.27 8.40
C GLN A 59 -3.92 6.43 7.85
N ALA A 60 -4.38 6.36 6.60
CA ALA A 60 -5.24 7.38 6.02
C ALA A 60 -6.57 7.51 6.80
N ARG A 61 -7.21 6.39 7.13
CA ARG A 61 -8.44 6.36 7.93
C ARG A 61 -8.23 6.94 9.34
N GLU A 62 -7.12 6.64 9.98
CA GLU A 62 -6.79 7.18 11.31
C GLU A 62 -6.58 8.71 11.27
N LEU A 63 -5.92 9.23 10.23
CA LEU A 63 -5.71 10.67 10.07
C LEU A 63 -7.03 11.41 9.83
N GLU A 64 -7.92 10.86 8.99
CA GLU A 64 -9.25 11.41 8.76
C GLU A 64 -10.08 11.45 10.06
N ALA A 65 -10.04 10.38 10.85
CA ALA A 65 -10.73 10.32 12.14
C ALA A 65 -10.20 11.36 13.14
N ARG A 66 -8.87 11.54 13.21
CA ARG A 66 -8.23 12.54 14.09
C ARG A 66 -8.56 13.97 13.66
N HIS A 67 -8.53 14.25 12.36
CA HIS A 67 -8.92 15.57 11.84
C HIS A 67 -10.38 15.91 12.16
N PHE A 68 -11.29 14.92 12.09
CA PHE A 68 -12.68 15.11 12.46
C PHE A 68 -12.83 15.41 13.96
N ALA A 69 -12.20 14.62 14.83
CA ALA A 69 -12.26 14.79 16.28
C ALA A 69 -11.68 16.14 16.75
N ALA A 70 -10.54 16.56 16.19
CA ALA A 70 -9.94 17.85 16.51
C ALA A 70 -10.86 19.03 16.11
N ARG A 71 -11.59 18.91 15.01
CA ARG A 71 -12.48 19.99 14.54
C ARG A 71 -13.76 20.13 15.38
N THR A 72 -14.19 19.07 16.05
CA THR A 72 -15.33 19.10 16.98
C THR A 72 -14.97 19.61 18.38
N ASP A 73 -13.70 19.52 18.79
CA ASP A 73 -13.25 19.95 20.12
C ASP A 73 -12.97 21.47 20.26
N TRP A 74 -12.82 22.21 19.14
CA TRP A 74 -12.53 23.66 19.15
C TRP A 74 -13.79 24.55 19.01
N GLY A 75 -14.96 24.06 19.42
CA GLY A 75 -16.22 24.75 19.17
C GLY A 75 -17.29 24.50 20.22
N VAL A 76 -17.01 24.84 21.48
CA VAL A 76 -17.97 25.31 22.50
C VAL A 76 -17.21 26.01 23.62
#